data_AF-A0A8X6NXV8-F1
#
_entry.id   AF-A0A8X6NXV8-F1
#
_cell.length_a   1.000
_cell.length_b   1.000
_cell.length_c   1.000
_cell.angle_alpha   90.00
_cell.angle_beta   90.00
_cell.angle_gamma   90.00
#
_symmetry.space_group_name_H-M   'P 1'
#
loop_
_entity.id
_entity.type
_entity.pdbx_description
1 polymer ?
#
loop_
_entity_poly.entity_id
_entity_poly.type
_entity_poly.pdbx_seq_one_letter_code
_entity_poly.pdbx_strand_id
1 'polypeptide(L)'
;MPWFCRIFHIEARKKHSFFIENNSKSELGDNNRNIFNMVLHAVYDFFFNYDIENKTVIKHPIVPFSIVAFYLLFVIWIGPALMKNRKPFTLRKTLIAYNFLQSVANTIVAYQIFYNITEHWEDRCNVKTSPRLPSLLKKSMKMIWELYLLKFVDLLDTVFFVLRKKQNQVTFLHLFHHSGLCLFGTWGLRNMKLVIGFYIAVGFGINTIVHVIMYFYYGLAACGPSIRKYLWWKKYLTLIQILQIVFIVTYMGVGFLTGCEEFEMIFPTYQRE
;
A
#
# COMPACT_ATOMS: atom_id res chain seq x y z
N MET A 1 15.11 -16.09 7.61
CA MET A 1 14.31 -17.04 6.80
C MET A 1 14.60 -16.82 5.29
N PRO A 2 15.82 -17.15 4.78
CA PRO A 2 16.27 -16.70 3.45
C PRO A 2 16.00 -17.69 2.29
N TRP A 3 15.60 -18.93 2.60
CA TRP A 3 15.51 -20.00 1.59
C TRP A 3 14.22 -19.97 0.75
N PHE A 4 13.09 -19.55 1.32
CA PHE A 4 11.82 -19.48 0.59
C PHE A 4 11.82 -18.43 -0.53
N CYS A 5 12.45 -17.26 -0.33
CA CYS A 5 12.60 -16.26 -1.40
C CYS A 5 13.52 -16.73 -2.54
N ARG A 6 14.57 -17.51 -2.26
CA ARG A 6 15.48 -18.02 -3.32
C ARG A 6 14.81 -19.05 -4.21
N ILE A 7 13.98 -19.93 -3.66
CA ILE A 7 13.30 -20.98 -4.43
C ILE A 7 12.27 -20.36 -5.39
N PHE A 8 11.46 -19.41 -4.92
CA PHE A 8 10.52 -18.68 -5.79
C PHE A 8 11.24 -17.85 -6.88
N HIS A 9 12.39 -17.26 -6.57
CA HIS A 9 13.18 -16.47 -7.53
C HIS A 9 13.85 -17.33 -8.63
N ILE A 10 14.21 -18.58 -8.33
CA ILE A 10 14.78 -19.50 -9.33
C ILE A 10 13.68 -20.05 -10.25
N GLU A 11 12.54 -20.41 -9.68
CA GLU A 11 11.38 -20.92 -10.43
C GLU A 11 10.80 -19.83 -11.37
N ALA A 12 10.78 -18.57 -10.92
CA ALA A 12 10.35 -17.44 -11.74
C ALA A 12 11.29 -17.14 -12.93
N ARG A 13 12.62 -17.26 -12.73
CA ARG A 13 13.60 -17.07 -13.82
C ARG A 13 13.49 -18.14 -14.90
N LYS A 14 13.27 -19.40 -14.51
CA LYS A 14 13.05 -20.50 -15.48
C LYS A 14 11.78 -20.31 -16.30
N LYS A 15 10.71 -19.79 -15.67
CA LYS A 15 9.45 -19.50 -16.36
C LYS A 15 9.56 -18.33 -17.34
N HIS A 16 10.42 -17.35 -17.05
CA HIS A 16 10.72 -16.21 -17.93
C HIS A 16 11.50 -16.63 -19.19
N SER A 17 12.53 -17.48 -19.05
CA SER A 17 13.29 -17.98 -20.21
C SER A 17 12.46 -18.88 -21.13
N PHE A 18 11.55 -19.70 -20.57
CA PHE A 18 10.61 -20.51 -21.36
C PHE A 18 9.55 -19.69 -22.11
N PHE A 19 9.20 -18.50 -21.60
CA PHE A 19 8.22 -17.60 -22.24
C PHE A 19 8.81 -16.82 -23.42
N ILE A 20 10.11 -16.48 -23.36
CA ILE A 20 10.80 -15.77 -24.45
C ILE A 20 10.99 -16.70 -25.66
N GLU A 21 11.33 -17.97 -25.43
CA GLU A 21 11.62 -18.92 -26.50
C GLU A 21 10.37 -19.26 -27.33
N ASN A 22 9.19 -19.34 -26.70
CA ASN A 22 7.92 -19.60 -27.37
C ASN A 22 7.31 -18.39 -28.11
N ASN A 23 7.76 -17.16 -27.82
CA ASN A 23 7.25 -15.95 -28.49
C ASN A 23 7.90 -15.66 -29.85
N SER A 24 8.90 -16.44 -30.27
CA SER A 24 9.52 -16.31 -31.60
C SER A 24 8.69 -16.95 -32.74
N LYS A 25 7.60 -17.65 -32.43
CA LYS A 25 6.74 -18.34 -33.41
C LYS A 25 5.24 -18.07 -33.17
N SER A 26 4.76 -16.86 -33.46
CA SER A 26 3.36 -16.64 -33.96
C SER A 26 3.07 -15.14 -34.17
N GLU A 27 3.63 -14.58 -35.24
CA GLU A 27 3.15 -13.32 -35.80
C GLU A 27 1.78 -13.53 -36.46
N LEU A 28 0.69 -13.26 -35.74
CA LEU A 28 -0.59 -12.78 -36.30
C LEU A 28 -1.59 -12.49 -35.16
N GLY A 29 -1.63 -11.25 -34.67
CA GLY A 29 -2.66 -10.75 -33.75
C GLY A 29 -2.12 -9.68 -32.79
N ASP A 30 -1.65 -8.58 -33.35
CA ASP A 30 -0.64 -7.71 -32.72
C ASP A 30 -1.23 -6.62 -31.80
N ASN A 31 -2.40 -6.04 -32.10
CA ASN A 31 -2.85 -4.86 -31.34
C ASN A 31 -3.40 -5.17 -29.93
N ASN A 32 -4.20 -6.23 -29.77
CA ASN A 32 -4.70 -6.62 -28.44
C ASN A 32 -3.63 -7.28 -27.56
N ARG A 33 -2.64 -7.95 -28.18
CA ARG A 33 -1.49 -8.51 -27.45
C ARG A 33 -0.58 -7.41 -26.93
N ASN A 34 -0.39 -6.32 -27.68
CA ASN A 34 0.41 -5.18 -27.23
C ASN A 34 -0.21 -4.45 -26.03
N ILE A 35 -1.53 -4.21 -26.04
CA ILE A 35 -2.21 -3.60 -24.88
C ILE A 35 -2.17 -4.54 -23.68
N PHE A 36 -2.47 -5.83 -23.86
CA PHE A 36 -2.44 -6.80 -22.77
C PHE A 36 -1.04 -6.93 -22.17
N ASN A 37 0.00 -7.05 -23.00
CA ASN A 37 1.39 -7.13 -22.55
C ASN A 37 1.83 -5.83 -21.86
N MET A 38 1.39 -4.67 -22.35
CA MET A 38 1.64 -3.38 -21.71
C MET A 38 0.97 -3.28 -20.33
N VAL A 39 -0.29 -3.71 -20.21
CA VAL A 39 -1.00 -3.76 -18.93
C VAL A 39 -0.33 -4.75 -17.98
N LEU A 40 0.06 -5.93 -18.46
CA LEU A 40 0.75 -6.94 -17.68
C LEU A 40 2.11 -6.43 -17.19
N HIS A 41 2.87 -5.75 -18.06
CA HIS A 41 4.13 -5.09 -17.69
C HIS A 41 3.89 -3.97 -16.67
N ALA A 42 2.86 -3.15 -16.83
CA ALA A 42 2.52 -2.10 -15.88
C ALA A 42 2.14 -2.68 -14.52
N VAL A 43 1.38 -3.78 -14.49
CA VAL A 43 1.02 -4.51 -13.25
C VAL A 43 2.26 -5.13 -12.62
N TYR A 44 3.15 -5.74 -13.42
CA TYR A 44 4.38 -6.33 -12.93
C TYR A 44 5.34 -5.26 -12.39
N ASP A 45 5.51 -4.16 -13.11
CA ASP A 45 6.32 -3.01 -12.70
C ASP A 45 5.78 -2.40 -11.41
N PHE A 46 4.45 -2.27 -11.31
CA PHE A 46 3.77 -1.80 -10.12
C PHE A 46 4.08 -2.68 -8.90
N PHE A 47 3.87 -3.99 -8.98
CA PHE A 47 4.00 -4.85 -7.80
C PHE A 47 5.43 -5.31 -7.48
N PHE A 48 6.30 -5.51 -8.49
CA PHE A 48 7.52 -6.31 -8.31
C PHE A 48 8.83 -5.62 -8.71
N ASN A 49 8.80 -4.53 -9.48
CA ASN A 49 10.03 -3.84 -9.84
C ASN A 49 10.60 -3.08 -8.61
N TYR A 50 11.91 -3.08 -8.43
CA TYR A 50 12.58 -2.43 -7.30
C TYR A 50 13.05 -1.01 -7.60
N ASP A 51 13.03 -0.60 -8.87
CA ASP A 51 13.35 0.77 -9.27
C ASP A 51 12.12 1.66 -9.10
N ILE A 52 12.07 2.36 -7.96
CA ILE A 52 10.91 3.16 -7.52
C ILE A 52 10.82 4.46 -8.31
N GLU A 53 11.96 5.08 -8.65
CA GLU A 53 11.98 6.34 -9.38
C GLU A 53 11.49 6.17 -10.82
N ASN A 54 11.69 4.99 -11.41
CA ASN A 54 11.28 4.71 -12.77
C ASN A 54 9.84 4.19 -12.94
N LYS A 55 9.10 4.01 -11.84
CA LYS A 55 7.74 3.45 -11.89
C LYS A 55 6.77 4.38 -12.59
N THR A 56 5.94 3.81 -13.45
CA THR A 56 4.92 4.54 -14.20
C THR A 56 3.97 5.33 -13.29
N VAL A 57 3.59 4.76 -12.14
CA VAL A 57 2.66 5.40 -11.18
C VAL A 57 3.26 6.64 -10.50
N ILE A 58 4.58 6.68 -10.34
CA ILE A 58 5.27 7.84 -9.75
C ILE A 58 5.56 8.89 -10.84
N LYS A 59 6.02 8.45 -12.03
CA LYS A 59 6.33 9.33 -13.16
C LYS A 59 5.10 10.05 -13.71
N HIS A 60 4.00 9.33 -13.86
CA HIS A 60 2.78 9.82 -14.48
C HIS A 60 1.68 9.97 -13.45
N PRO A 61 1.47 11.17 -12.87
CA PRO A 61 0.43 11.38 -11.85
C PRO A 61 -0.96 11.06 -12.37
N ILE A 62 -1.18 11.16 -13.69
CA ILE A 62 -2.46 10.79 -14.30
C ILE A 62 -2.87 9.35 -13.97
N VAL A 63 -1.92 8.43 -13.79
CA VAL A 63 -2.21 7.01 -13.49
C VAL A 63 -2.93 6.83 -12.15
N PRO A 64 -2.38 7.26 -11.00
CA PRO A 64 -3.09 7.16 -9.72
C PRO A 64 -4.38 7.98 -9.68
N PHE A 65 -4.44 9.15 -10.34
CA PHE A 65 -5.68 9.90 -10.49
C PHE A 65 -6.75 9.11 -11.26
N SER A 66 -6.39 8.47 -12.37
CA SER A 66 -7.29 7.61 -13.15
C SER A 66 -7.74 6.39 -12.35
N ILE A 67 -6.86 5.74 -11.58
CA ILE A 67 -7.21 4.61 -10.71
C ILE A 67 -8.25 5.05 -9.67
N VAL A 68 -8.00 6.15 -8.96
CA VAL A 68 -8.92 6.68 -7.95
C VAL A 68 -10.24 7.13 -8.56
N ALA A 69 -10.21 7.79 -9.72
CA ALA A 69 -11.43 8.21 -10.42
C ALA A 69 -12.29 7.00 -10.84
N PHE A 70 -11.66 5.98 -11.43
CA PHE A 70 -12.35 4.74 -11.78
C PHE A 70 -12.89 4.01 -10.55
N TYR A 71 -12.10 3.96 -9.48
CA TYR A 71 -12.49 3.39 -8.19
C TYR A 71 -13.75 4.07 -7.63
N LEU A 72 -13.78 5.41 -7.57
CA LEU A 72 -14.93 6.17 -7.08
C LEU A 72 -16.15 5.97 -7.98
N LEU A 73 -15.97 6.02 -9.31
CA LEU A 73 -17.03 5.75 -10.27
C LEU A 73 -17.62 4.34 -10.07
N PHE A 74 -16.76 3.35 -9.83
CA PHE A 74 -17.19 1.99 -9.56
C PHE A 74 -17.96 1.87 -8.24
N VAL A 75 -17.40 2.37 -7.14
CA VAL A 75 -17.97 2.16 -5.80
C VAL A 75 -19.26 2.93 -5.58
N ILE A 76 -19.39 4.12 -6.17
CA ILE A 76 -20.57 4.97 -5.96
C ILE A 76 -21.65 4.63 -6.99
N TRP A 77 -21.31 4.44 -8.28
CA TRP A 77 -22.32 4.38 -9.35
C TRP A 77 -22.41 3.00 -10.00
N ILE A 78 -21.33 2.53 -10.64
CA ILE A 78 -21.37 1.32 -11.49
C ILE A 78 -21.68 0.08 -10.66
N GLY A 79 -20.94 -0.14 -9.57
CA GLY A 79 -21.08 -1.30 -8.71
C GLY A 79 -22.48 -1.43 -8.10
N PRO A 80 -23.02 -0.38 -7.44
CA PRO A 80 -24.40 -0.40 -6.95
C PRO A 80 -25.44 -0.63 -8.05
N ALA A 81 -25.27 -0.04 -9.24
CA ALA A 81 -26.16 -0.26 -10.38
C ALA A 81 -26.14 -1.72 -10.88
N LEU A 82 -24.95 -2.31 -11.05
CA LEU A 82 -24.77 -3.71 -11.44
C LEU A 82 -25.33 -4.68 -10.40
N MET A 83 -25.26 -4.30 -9.12
CA MET A 83 -25.74 -5.12 -8.01
C MET A 83 -27.24 -4.97 -7.74
N LYS A 84 -27.93 -3.95 -8.28
CA LYS A 84 -29.36 -3.66 -8.00
C LYS A 84 -30.23 -4.92 -8.06
N ASN A 85 -30.15 -5.65 -9.18
CA ASN A 85 -30.94 -6.85 -9.45
C ASN A 85 -30.21 -8.18 -9.15
N ARG A 86 -29.04 -8.15 -8.50
CA ARG A 86 -28.25 -9.36 -8.18
C ARG A 86 -28.30 -9.68 -6.70
N LYS A 87 -28.18 -10.96 -6.33
CA LYS A 87 -27.97 -11.37 -4.94
C LYS A 87 -26.56 -10.98 -4.49
N PRO A 88 -26.33 -10.69 -3.19
CA PRO A 88 -24.99 -10.36 -2.70
C PRO A 88 -24.02 -11.53 -2.90
N PHE A 89 -22.80 -11.25 -3.35
CA PHE A 89 -21.81 -12.29 -3.60
C PHE A 89 -21.30 -12.93 -2.30
N THR A 90 -21.14 -14.26 -2.30
CA THR A 90 -20.61 -15.04 -1.17
C THR A 90 -19.09 -15.16 -1.25
N LEU A 91 -18.38 -14.05 -1.09
CA LEU A 91 -16.91 -13.96 -1.23
C LEU A 91 -16.13 -14.45 0.00
N ARG A 92 -16.62 -15.46 0.72
CA ARG A 92 -16.05 -15.85 2.04
C ARG A 92 -14.57 -16.26 1.94
N LYS A 93 -14.24 -17.19 1.04
CA LYS A 93 -12.85 -17.66 0.86
C LYS A 93 -11.93 -16.54 0.41
N THR A 94 -12.39 -15.72 -0.54
CA THR A 94 -11.67 -14.55 -1.04
C THR A 94 -11.38 -13.55 0.08
N LEU A 95 -12.38 -13.24 0.92
CA LEU A 95 -12.19 -12.33 2.06
C LEU A 95 -11.24 -12.90 3.10
N ILE A 96 -11.32 -14.19 3.42
CA ILE A 96 -10.38 -14.83 4.34
C ILE A 96 -8.95 -14.67 3.80
N ALA A 97 -8.71 -15.08 2.56
CA ALA A 97 -7.39 -14.99 1.93
C ALA A 97 -6.89 -13.56 1.88
N TYR A 98 -7.72 -12.63 1.38
CA TYR A 98 -7.39 -11.21 1.28
C TYR A 98 -7.02 -10.60 2.63
N ASN A 99 -7.85 -10.77 3.67
CA ASN A 99 -7.59 -10.17 4.97
C ASN A 99 -6.34 -10.75 5.65
N PHE A 100 -6.09 -12.06 5.54
CA PHE A 100 -4.87 -12.65 6.10
C PHE A 100 -3.63 -12.23 5.31
N LEU A 101 -3.69 -12.20 3.98
CA LEU A 101 -2.58 -11.69 3.16
C LEU A 101 -2.28 -10.23 3.49
N GLN A 102 -3.32 -9.40 3.66
CA GLN A 102 -3.17 -8.00 4.02
C GLN A 102 -2.57 -7.82 5.42
N SER A 103 -2.99 -8.66 6.39
CA SER A 103 -2.40 -8.68 7.73
C SER A 103 -0.92 -9.08 7.72
N VAL A 104 -0.55 -10.11 6.95
CA VAL A 104 0.85 -10.54 6.79
C VAL A 104 1.68 -9.45 6.09
N ALA A 105 1.16 -8.86 5.01
CA ALA A 105 1.87 -7.82 4.28
C ALA A 105 2.10 -6.57 5.15
N ASN A 106 1.10 -6.13 5.91
CA ASN A 106 1.27 -5.06 6.90
C ASN A 106 2.24 -5.43 8.01
N THR A 107 2.33 -6.71 8.41
CA THR A 107 3.30 -7.17 9.43
C THR A 107 4.73 -7.07 8.93
N ILE A 108 4.97 -7.48 7.68
CA ILE A 108 6.29 -7.38 7.04
C ILE A 108 6.72 -5.92 6.95
N VAL A 109 5.83 -5.04 6.47
CA VAL A 109 6.12 -3.61 6.33
C VAL A 109 6.32 -2.95 7.69
N ALA A 110 5.49 -3.26 8.69
CA ALA A 110 5.66 -2.77 10.05
C ALA A 110 7.04 -3.18 10.61
N TYR A 111 7.43 -4.45 10.49
CA TYR A 111 8.74 -4.91 10.94
C TYR A 111 9.89 -4.12 10.29
N GLN A 112 9.83 -3.89 8.98
CA GLN A 112 10.85 -3.08 8.29
C GLN A 112 10.91 -1.65 8.83
N ILE A 113 9.75 -1.01 9.03
CA ILE A 113 9.67 0.36 9.55
C ILE A 113 10.24 0.45 10.96
N PHE A 114 9.82 -0.42 11.88
CA PHE A 114 10.32 -0.39 13.26
C PHE A 114 11.80 -0.74 13.35
N TYR A 115 12.28 -1.70 12.57
CA TYR A 115 13.70 -1.99 12.48
C TYR A 115 14.50 -0.76 12.03
N ASN A 116 14.01 -0.05 11.00
CA ASN A 116 14.65 1.17 10.53
C ASN A 116 14.59 2.30 11.57
N ILE A 117 13.48 2.44 12.30
CA ILE A 117 13.34 3.42 13.39
C ILE A 117 14.36 3.15 14.51
N THR A 118 14.54 1.88 14.91
CA THR A 118 15.49 1.54 15.98
C THR A 118 16.94 1.68 15.55
N GLU A 119 17.27 1.34 14.30
CA GLU A 119 18.63 1.46 13.76
C GLU A 119 19.08 2.93 13.67
N HIS A 120 18.13 3.88 13.57
CA HIS A 120 18.40 5.30 13.33
C HIS A 120 17.79 6.22 14.39
N TRP A 121 17.56 5.70 15.59
CA TRP A 121 16.98 6.47 16.69
C TRP A 121 17.81 7.71 17.07
N GLU A 122 19.13 7.63 16.94
CA GLU A 122 20.06 8.72 17.24
C GLU A 122 20.00 9.86 16.20
N ASP A 123 19.55 9.57 14.98
CA ASP A 123 19.55 10.51 13.86
C ASP A 123 18.20 11.25 13.71
N ARG A 124 17.26 11.07 14.66
CA ARG A 124 15.83 11.46 14.55
C ARG A 124 15.50 12.96 14.41
N CYS A 125 16.49 13.84 14.55
CA CYS A 125 16.38 15.28 14.26
C CYS A 125 17.48 15.80 13.30
N ASN A 126 18.46 14.96 12.94
CA ASN A 126 19.66 15.40 12.21
C ASN A 126 20.00 14.43 11.07
N VAL A 127 18.97 13.93 10.35
CA VAL A 127 19.18 12.91 9.33
C VAL A 127 20.09 13.41 8.19
N LYS A 128 20.08 14.72 7.90
CA LYS A 128 20.91 15.35 6.86
C LYS A 128 22.42 15.20 7.10
N THR A 129 22.86 15.19 8.35
CA THR A 129 24.29 15.09 8.70
C THR A 129 24.72 13.65 9.00
N SER A 130 23.79 12.70 8.91
CA SER A 130 24.10 11.29 9.16
C SER A 130 24.98 10.73 8.03
N PRO A 131 26.13 10.11 8.33
CA PRO A 131 26.94 9.42 7.32
C PRO A 131 26.21 8.24 6.68
N ARG A 132 25.08 7.80 7.26
CA ARG A 132 24.22 6.72 6.75
C ARG A 132 23.16 7.20 5.75
N LEU A 133 23.06 8.51 5.49
CA LEU A 133 22.01 9.15 4.67
C LEU A 133 21.73 8.46 3.32
N PRO A 134 22.72 8.05 2.49
CA PRO A 134 22.43 7.38 1.22
C PRO A 134 21.75 6.01 1.39
N SER A 135 22.19 5.24 2.39
CA SER A 135 21.61 3.92 2.70
C SER A 135 20.21 4.05 3.31
N LEU A 136 20.02 5.09 4.14
CA LEU A 136 18.77 5.48 4.77
C LEU A 136 17.73 5.88 3.74
N LEU A 137 18.11 6.71 2.77
CA LEU A 137 17.26 7.13 1.65
C LEU A 137 16.78 5.91 0.87
N LYS A 138 17.68 5.01 0.48
CA LYS A 138 17.32 3.82 -0.31
C LYS A 138 16.39 2.88 0.45
N LYS A 139 16.67 2.59 1.73
CA LYS A 139 15.79 1.77 2.59
C LYS A 139 14.42 2.43 2.78
N SER A 140 14.41 3.74 3.06
CA SER A 140 13.19 4.52 3.27
C SER A 140 12.30 4.53 2.05
N MET A 141 12.84 4.86 0.88
CA MET A 141 12.08 4.89 -0.38
C MET A 141 11.38 3.55 -0.66
N LYS A 142 12.10 2.44 -0.44
CA LYS A 142 11.53 1.10 -0.55
C LYS A 142 10.34 0.89 0.38
N MET A 143 10.47 1.27 1.65
CA MET A 143 9.38 1.13 2.62
C MET A 143 8.18 2.01 2.27
N ILE A 144 8.39 3.26 1.81
CA ILE A 144 7.28 4.12 1.35
C ILE A 144 6.57 3.46 0.18
N TRP A 145 7.33 2.89 -0.77
CA TRP A 145 6.74 2.22 -1.91
C TRP A 145 5.86 1.04 -1.48
N GLU A 146 6.35 0.17 -0.58
CA GLU A 146 5.58 -0.96 -0.05
C GLU A 146 4.33 -0.49 0.70
N LEU A 147 4.44 0.57 1.53
CA LEU A 147 3.29 1.20 2.20
C LEU A 147 2.26 1.73 1.21
N TYR A 148 2.73 2.44 0.18
CA TYR A 148 1.90 3.06 -0.83
C TYR A 148 1.16 2.02 -1.67
N LEU A 149 1.83 0.91 -2.02
CA LEU A 149 1.19 -0.24 -2.65
C LEU A 149 0.07 -0.82 -1.79
N LEU A 150 0.28 -0.98 -0.48
CA LEU A 150 -0.77 -1.46 0.42
C LEU A 150 -2.01 -0.57 0.39
N LYS A 151 -1.86 0.75 0.22
CA LYS A 151 -3.01 1.67 0.17
C LYS A 151 -3.85 1.53 -1.09
N PHE A 152 -3.26 1.14 -2.22
CA PHE A 152 -4.04 0.74 -3.39
C PHE A 152 -4.75 -0.59 -3.17
N VAL A 153 -4.11 -1.54 -2.49
CA VAL A 153 -4.75 -2.83 -2.17
C VAL A 153 -5.93 -2.62 -1.22
N ASP A 154 -5.83 -1.69 -0.27
CA ASP A 154 -6.91 -1.32 0.65
C ASP A 154 -8.17 -0.81 -0.08
N LEU A 155 -8.06 -0.30 -1.32
CA LEU A 155 -9.23 0.08 -2.15
C LEU A 155 -10.15 -1.12 -2.42
N LEU A 156 -9.64 -2.35 -2.38
CA LEU A 156 -10.47 -3.54 -2.56
C LEU A 156 -11.48 -3.74 -1.43
N ASP A 157 -11.27 -3.15 -0.25
CA ASP A 157 -12.22 -3.24 0.88
C ASP A 157 -13.61 -2.75 0.49
N THR A 158 -13.70 -1.57 -0.13
CA THR A 158 -14.99 -1.02 -0.56
C THR A 158 -15.56 -1.75 -1.76
N VAL A 159 -14.72 -2.25 -2.67
CA VAL A 159 -15.15 -3.11 -3.77
C VAL A 159 -15.87 -4.33 -3.18
N PHE A 160 -15.30 -4.98 -2.15
CA PHE A 160 -15.95 -6.08 -1.46
C PHE A 160 -17.23 -5.66 -0.71
N PHE A 161 -17.31 -4.45 -0.14
CA PHE A 161 -18.54 -3.95 0.47
C PHE A 161 -19.67 -3.81 -0.56
N VAL A 162 -19.37 -3.23 -1.72
CA VAL A 162 -20.34 -3.05 -2.82
C VAL A 162 -20.82 -4.40 -3.35
N LEU A 163 -19.90 -5.32 -3.66
CA LEU A 163 -20.24 -6.67 -4.15
C LEU A 163 -21.04 -7.50 -3.15
N ARG A 164 -20.94 -7.20 -1.85
CA ARG A 164 -21.70 -7.85 -0.78
C ARG A 164 -22.98 -7.11 -0.39
N LYS A 165 -23.34 -6.04 -1.11
CA LYS A 165 -24.46 -5.14 -0.79
C LYS A 165 -24.39 -4.60 0.65
N LYS A 166 -23.20 -4.22 1.11
CA LYS A 166 -22.95 -3.60 2.41
C LYS A 166 -22.70 -2.10 2.26
N GLN A 167 -23.62 -1.40 1.59
CA GLN A 167 -23.47 0.04 1.30
C GLN A 167 -23.39 0.89 2.57
N ASN A 168 -23.98 0.44 3.68
CA ASN A 168 -23.85 1.09 4.97
C ASN A 168 -22.40 1.18 5.49
N GLN A 169 -21.47 0.38 4.95
CA GLN A 169 -20.04 0.44 5.27
C GLN A 169 -19.28 1.43 4.37
N VAL A 170 -19.87 1.82 3.24
CA VAL A 170 -19.30 2.78 2.30
C VAL A 170 -19.68 4.20 2.75
N THR A 171 -18.97 4.69 3.76
CA THR A 171 -19.18 6.04 4.30
C THR A 171 -18.32 7.08 3.59
N PHE A 172 -18.71 8.35 3.66
CA PHE A 172 -17.91 9.47 3.14
C PHE A 172 -16.49 9.44 3.72
N LEU A 173 -16.36 9.28 5.05
CA LEU A 173 -15.07 9.24 5.72
C LEU A 173 -14.17 8.12 5.16
N HIS A 174 -14.73 6.94 4.95
CA HIS A 174 -13.97 5.81 4.41
C HIS A 174 -13.52 6.06 2.97
N LEU A 175 -14.42 6.56 2.11
CA LEU A 175 -14.08 6.89 0.71
C LEU A 175 -13.04 8.01 0.62
N PHE A 176 -13.21 9.08 1.40
CA PHE A 176 -12.29 10.20 1.46
C PHE A 176 -10.91 9.76 1.95
N HIS A 177 -10.85 8.97 3.03
CA HIS A 177 -9.62 8.43 3.56
C HIS A 177 -8.87 7.57 2.54
N HIS A 178 -9.51 6.54 1.97
CA HIS A 178 -8.83 5.62 1.05
C HIS A 178 -8.40 6.29 -0.27
N SER A 179 -9.24 7.18 -0.82
CA SER A 179 -8.92 7.92 -2.04
C SER A 179 -7.83 8.97 -1.78
N GLY A 180 -7.96 9.71 -0.67
CA GLY A 180 -7.03 10.74 -0.25
C GLY A 180 -5.64 10.16 0.00
N LEU A 181 -5.52 9.05 0.72
CA LEU A 181 -4.23 8.40 0.97
C LEU A 181 -3.49 8.03 -0.33
N CYS A 182 -4.20 7.57 -1.36
CA CYS A 182 -3.60 7.26 -2.66
C CYS A 182 -3.11 8.53 -3.38
N LEU A 183 -3.91 9.60 -3.37
CA LEU A 183 -3.54 10.85 -4.06
C LEU A 183 -2.45 11.63 -3.32
N PHE A 184 -2.59 11.81 -2.01
CA PHE A 184 -1.58 12.45 -1.17
C PHE A 184 -0.28 11.64 -1.14
N GLY A 185 -0.35 10.30 -1.14
CA GLY A 185 0.83 9.44 -1.27
C GLY A 185 1.58 9.66 -2.58
N THR A 186 0.86 9.81 -3.70
CA THR A 186 1.46 10.14 -5.02
C THR A 186 2.17 11.48 -4.97
N TRP A 187 1.47 12.50 -4.44
CA TRP A 187 2.00 13.85 -4.34
C TRP A 187 3.24 13.90 -3.44
N GLY A 188 3.23 13.19 -2.31
CA GLY A 188 4.36 13.05 -1.40
C GLY A 188 5.57 12.39 -2.05
N LEU A 189 5.39 11.21 -2.66
CA LEU A 189 6.46 10.47 -3.34
C LEU A 189 7.11 11.22 -4.51
N ARG A 190 6.34 12.06 -5.22
CA ARG A 190 6.83 12.79 -6.40
C ARG A 190 7.54 14.08 -6.04
N ASN A 191 6.90 14.90 -5.19
CA ASN A 191 7.36 16.26 -4.96
C ASN A 191 8.31 16.35 -3.78
N MET A 192 8.30 15.35 -2.93
CA MET A 192 9.23 15.27 -1.82
C MET A 192 10.11 14.04 -2.06
N LYS A 193 11.33 14.25 -2.57
CA LYS A 193 12.40 13.24 -2.51
C LYS A 193 12.81 13.07 -1.04
N LEU A 194 11.88 12.59 -0.24
CA LEU A 194 11.95 12.59 1.21
C LEU A 194 12.88 11.49 1.67
N VAL A 195 13.87 11.89 2.46
CA VAL A 195 14.08 11.14 3.69
C VAL A 195 12.74 11.11 4.41
N ILE A 196 12.15 9.92 4.62
CA ILE A 196 11.05 9.82 5.57
C ILE A 196 11.63 10.32 6.89
N GLY A 197 11.22 11.51 7.29
CA GLY A 197 11.53 11.99 8.62
C GLY A 197 11.10 10.94 9.63
N PHE A 198 11.92 10.73 10.65
CA PHE A 198 11.64 9.89 11.80
C PHE A 198 10.19 10.00 12.27
N TYR A 199 9.62 11.22 12.29
CA TYR A 199 8.24 11.43 12.75
C TYR A 199 7.20 10.79 11.81
N ILE A 200 7.42 10.95 10.51
CA ILE A 200 6.56 10.36 9.47
C ILE A 200 6.67 8.83 9.51
N ALA A 201 7.89 8.30 9.68
CA ALA A 201 8.14 6.87 9.76
C ALA A 201 7.40 6.24 10.95
N VAL A 202 7.49 6.85 12.13
CA VAL A 202 6.76 6.42 13.34
C VAL A 202 5.25 6.45 13.10
N GLY A 203 4.73 7.53 12.49
CA GLY A 203 3.30 7.65 12.18
C GLY A 203 2.80 6.52 11.26
N PHE A 204 3.52 6.22 10.18
CA PHE A 204 3.19 5.11 9.29
C PHE A 204 3.41 3.73 9.95
N GLY A 205 4.42 3.59 10.82
CA GLY A 205 4.65 2.37 11.60
C GLY A 205 3.48 2.05 12.52
N ILE A 206 2.94 3.04 13.22
CA ILE A 206 1.77 2.85 14.08
C ILE A 206 0.52 2.54 13.23
N ASN A 207 0.33 3.23 12.10
CA ASN A 207 -0.77 2.93 11.17
C ASN A 207 -0.71 1.46 10.71
N THR A 208 0.45 0.98 10.28
CA THR A 208 0.59 -0.40 9.80
C THR A 208 0.32 -1.42 10.89
N ILE A 209 0.76 -1.21 12.14
CA ILE A 209 0.41 -2.11 13.25
C ILE A 209 -1.10 -2.18 13.47
N VAL A 210 -1.79 -1.04 13.46
CA VAL A 210 -3.26 -1.05 13.62
C VAL A 210 -3.93 -1.75 12.44
N HIS A 211 -3.42 -1.60 11.23
CA HIS A 211 -3.88 -2.35 10.06
C HIS A 211 -3.62 -3.86 10.19
N VAL A 212 -2.50 -4.31 10.77
CA VAL A 212 -2.27 -5.73 11.09
C VAL A 212 -3.41 -6.27 11.96
N ILE A 213 -3.72 -5.58 13.06
CA ILE A 213 -4.75 -5.99 14.02
C ILE A 213 -6.14 -5.96 13.35
N MET A 214 -6.44 -4.91 12.59
CA MET A 214 -7.71 -4.73 11.89
C MET A 214 -7.96 -5.83 10.86
N TYR A 215 -7.01 -6.06 9.95
CA TYR A 215 -7.15 -7.09 8.91
C TYR A 215 -7.15 -8.49 9.51
N PHE A 216 -6.37 -8.75 10.57
CA PHE A 216 -6.43 -10.02 11.29
C PHE A 216 -7.82 -10.26 11.88
N TYR A 217 -8.41 -9.25 12.53
CA TYR A 217 -9.78 -9.31 13.06
C TYR A 217 -10.80 -9.61 11.93
N TYR A 218 -10.70 -8.94 10.78
CA TYR A 218 -11.62 -9.16 9.67
C TYR A 218 -11.44 -10.54 9.01
N GLY A 219 -10.21 -11.06 8.94
CA GLY A 219 -9.91 -12.43 8.53
C GLY A 219 -10.61 -13.44 9.43
N LEU A 220 -10.45 -13.31 10.75
CA LEU A 220 -11.15 -14.14 11.73
C LEU A 220 -12.68 -14.02 11.63
N ALA A 221 -13.20 -12.80 11.42
CA ALA A 221 -14.63 -12.56 11.29
C ALA A 221 -15.23 -13.17 10.00
N ALA A 222 -14.40 -13.41 8.97
CA ALA A 222 -14.75 -14.08 7.74
C ALA A 222 -14.71 -15.62 7.85
N CYS A 223 -13.95 -16.18 8.82
CA CYS A 223 -13.92 -17.61 9.13
C CYS A 223 -15.25 -18.18 9.62
N GLY A 224 -16.27 -17.35 9.88
CA GLY A 224 -17.66 -17.77 10.05
C GLY A 224 -18.23 -17.60 11.46
N PRO A 225 -19.48 -18.05 11.70
CA PRO A 225 -20.17 -17.86 12.97
C PRO A 225 -19.45 -18.49 14.17
N SER A 226 -18.80 -19.64 13.95
CA SER A 226 -18.07 -20.38 14.98
C SER A 226 -16.91 -19.58 15.58
N ILE A 227 -16.27 -18.69 14.81
CA ILE A 227 -15.20 -17.80 15.27
C ILE A 227 -15.77 -16.46 15.74
N ARG A 228 -16.80 -15.94 15.06
CA ARG A 228 -17.38 -14.63 15.34
C ARG A 228 -17.87 -14.48 16.78
N LYS A 229 -18.33 -15.57 17.42
CA LYS A 229 -18.74 -15.56 18.83
C LYS A 229 -17.62 -15.15 19.81
N TYR A 230 -16.36 -15.40 19.45
CA TYR A 230 -15.19 -15.02 20.27
C TYR A 230 -14.69 -13.60 19.99
N LEU A 231 -15.22 -12.91 18.97
CA LEU A 231 -14.79 -11.57 18.55
C LEU A 231 -15.57 -10.46 19.27
N TRP A 232 -15.64 -10.53 20.60
CA TRP A 232 -16.35 -9.55 21.44
C TRP A 232 -15.67 -8.18 21.47
N TRP A 233 -14.38 -8.12 21.11
CA TRP A 233 -13.54 -6.93 21.22
C TRP A 233 -13.60 -5.97 20.03
N LYS A 234 -14.61 -6.10 19.15
CA LYS A 234 -14.82 -5.19 18.01
C LYS A 234 -14.79 -3.71 18.40
N LYS A 235 -15.36 -3.36 19.56
CA LYS A 235 -15.41 -1.98 20.05
C LYS A 235 -14.00 -1.43 20.34
N TYR A 236 -13.12 -2.25 20.90
CA TYR A 236 -11.73 -1.87 21.16
C TYR A 236 -10.94 -1.69 19.88
N LEU A 237 -11.24 -2.45 18.82
CA LEU A 237 -10.62 -2.23 17.52
C LEU A 237 -10.90 -0.81 17.00
N THR A 238 -12.16 -0.38 17.04
CA THR A 238 -12.54 0.98 16.62
C THR A 238 -11.92 2.04 17.53
N LEU A 239 -11.84 1.79 18.84
CA LEU A 239 -11.17 2.69 19.77
C LEU A 239 -9.69 2.87 19.43
N ILE A 240 -8.96 1.78 19.18
CA ILE A 240 -7.54 1.81 18.79
C ILE A 240 -7.35 2.61 17.49
N GLN A 241 -8.23 2.44 16.50
CA GLN A 241 -8.16 3.21 15.23
C GLN A 241 -8.35 4.71 15.45
N ILE A 242 -9.28 5.12 16.32
CA ILE A 242 -9.49 6.54 16.62
C ILE A 242 -8.29 7.11 17.39
N LEU A 243 -7.82 6.40 18.42
CA LEU A 243 -6.64 6.80 19.20
C LEU A 243 -5.39 6.91 18.33
N GLN A 244 -5.23 6.01 17.36
CA GLN A 244 -4.13 6.03 16.39
C GLN A 244 -4.16 7.31 15.54
N ILE A 245 -5.31 7.72 15.01
CA ILE A 245 -5.43 8.94 14.21
C ILE A 245 -5.06 10.16 15.07
N VAL A 246 -5.64 10.27 16.28
CA VAL A 246 -5.37 11.39 17.19
C VAL A 246 -3.88 11.45 17.55
N PHE A 247 -3.27 10.29 17.85
CA PHE A 247 -1.85 10.20 18.16
C PHE A 247 -0.99 10.65 16.97
N ILE A 248 -1.23 10.11 15.77
CA ILE A 248 -0.43 10.43 14.58
C ILE A 248 -0.51 11.92 14.26
N VAL A 249 -1.71 12.51 14.28
CA VAL A 249 -1.89 13.94 14.00
C VAL A 249 -1.17 14.80 15.03
N THR A 250 -1.32 14.48 16.32
CA THR A 250 -0.65 15.22 17.41
C THR A 250 0.87 15.09 17.31
N TYR A 251 1.37 13.87 17.09
CA TYR A 251 2.80 13.56 17.03
C TYR A 251 3.47 14.24 15.82
N MET A 252 2.85 14.18 14.64
CA MET A 252 3.31 14.91 13.46
C MET A 252 3.24 16.43 13.67
N GLY A 253 2.18 16.94 14.32
CA GLY A 253 2.05 18.36 14.65
C GLY A 253 3.17 18.84 15.57
N VAL A 254 3.56 18.06 16.57
CA VAL A 254 4.72 18.36 17.43
C VAL A 254 6.02 18.38 16.62
N GLY A 255 6.25 17.38 15.76
CA GLY A 255 7.41 17.36 14.88
C GLY A 255 7.52 18.61 14.00
N PHE A 256 6.39 19.03 13.42
CA PHE A 256 6.30 20.25 12.61
C PHE A 256 6.57 21.52 13.43
N LEU A 257 5.97 21.66 14.62
CA LEU A 257 6.11 22.86 15.46
C LEU A 257 7.49 23.00 16.09
N THR A 258 8.15 21.88 16.40
CA THR A 258 9.50 21.87 17.01
C THR A 258 10.61 22.09 16.00
N GLY A 259 10.35 21.93 14.70
CA GLY A 259 11.36 22.05 13.66
C GLY A 259 12.49 21.02 13.75
N CYS A 260 12.33 19.97 14.58
CA CYS A 260 13.33 18.89 14.73
C CYS A 260 13.59 18.18 13.39
N GLU A 261 12.61 18.17 12.48
CA GLU A 261 12.83 17.76 11.10
C GLU A 261 12.49 18.94 10.20
N GLU A 262 13.51 19.59 9.64
CA GLU A 262 13.29 20.53 8.57
C GLU A 262 12.65 19.78 7.39
N PHE A 263 11.39 20.09 7.09
CA PHE A 263 10.72 19.75 5.83
C PHE A 263 11.35 20.54 4.67
N GLU A 264 12.67 20.55 4.56
CA GLU A 264 13.31 21.00 3.34
C GLU A 264 13.21 19.88 2.32
N MET A 265 12.53 20.19 1.21
CA MET A 265 12.67 19.43 -0.02
C MET A 265 14.17 19.26 -0.25
N ILE A 266 14.67 18.03 -0.18
CA ILE A 266 16.02 17.70 -0.61
C ILE A 266 16.01 17.87 -2.14
N PHE A 267 16.11 19.11 -2.59
CA PHE A 267 16.38 19.45 -3.97
C PHE A 267 17.76 18.89 -4.34
N PRO A 268 17.97 18.56 -5.62
CA PRO A 268 19.15 17.83 -6.05
C PRO A 268 20.36 18.77 -6.09
N THR A 269 20.98 19.03 -4.93
CA THR A 269 22.39 19.44 -4.90
C THR A 269 23.33 18.24 -5.05
N TYR A 270 22.83 17.00 -4.90
CA TYR A 270 23.62 15.77 -5.12
C TYR A 270 23.83 15.39 -6.60
N GLN A 271 23.51 16.26 -7.57
CA GLN A 271 23.87 16.04 -8.99
C GLN A 271 24.81 17.10 -9.56
N ARG A 272 25.41 17.94 -8.72
CA ARG A 272 26.50 18.82 -9.11
C ARG A 272 27.61 18.73 -8.07
N GLU A 273 28.38 17.65 -8.15
CA GLU A 273 29.81 17.58 -7.83
C GLU A 273 30.37 16.27 -8.40
#